data_AF-A0A955NIA5-F1
#
_entry.id   AF-A0A955NIA5-F1
#
_cell.length_a   1.000
_cell.length_b   1.000
_cell.length_c   1.000
_cell.angle_alpha   90.00
_cell.angle_beta   90.00
_cell.angle_gamma   90.00
#
_symmetry.space_group_name_H-M   'P 1'
#
loop_
_entity.id
_entity.type
_entity.pdbx_description
1 polymer ?
#
loop_
_entity_poly.entity_id
_entity_poly.type
_entity_poly.pdbx_seq_one_letter_code
_entity_poly.pdbx_strand_id
1 'polypeptide(L)'
;IRARVTAAKADLRTVGIAMETYFLDFDMYPPDHDPSTLTVGENGLFYLTSPLQYLTELPEDLFNTGSSGLNDAGDEVRWYEMGSTGVPWVIAQIAKPNVNAYAMYSTGPDGNEDFSDNDNWPLGTSPPCPNGMGYLTYSPTNGTKSVGDILQLGGEVTAGWYCVDRWKEVMGRDPRRR
;
A
#
# COMPACT_ATOMS: atom_id res chain seq x y z
N ILE A 1 -6.42 15.20 14.98
CA ILE A 1 -6.75 13.92 14.30
C ILE A 1 -7.44 14.16 12.95
N ARG A 2 -8.62 14.80 12.85
CA ARG A 2 -9.29 15.03 11.55
C ARG A 2 -8.39 15.66 10.48
N ALA A 3 -7.65 16.71 10.83
CA ALA A 3 -6.70 17.34 9.92
C ALA A 3 -5.61 16.38 9.43
N ARG A 4 -5.10 15.49 10.29
CA ARG A 4 -4.12 14.46 9.91
C ARG A 4 -4.72 13.41 8.98
N VAL A 5 -5.96 12.96 9.25
CA VAL A 5 -6.69 12.05 8.34
C VAL A 5 -6.92 12.69 6.98
N THR A 6 -7.30 13.97 6.95
CA THR A 6 -7.49 14.72 5.71
C THR A 6 -6.18 14.88 4.94
N ALA A 7 -5.07 15.17 5.64
CA ALA A 7 -3.74 15.22 5.05
C ALA A 7 -3.36 13.86 4.45
N ALA A 8 -3.47 12.77 5.23
CA ALA A 8 -3.13 11.43 4.77
C ALA A 8 -3.92 11.00 3.53
N LYS A 9 -5.22 11.28 3.49
CA LYS A 9 -6.05 11.03 2.29
C LYS A 9 -5.62 11.87 1.08
N ALA A 10 -5.18 13.10 1.30
CA ALA A 10 -4.71 13.97 0.22
C ALA A 10 -3.35 13.49 -0.32
N ASP A 11 -2.45 13.10 0.57
CA ASP A 11 -1.14 12.55 0.23
C ASP A 11 -1.30 11.25 -0.55
N LEU A 12 -2.03 10.27 -0.01
CA LEU A 12 -2.29 8.99 -0.68
C LEU A 12 -2.91 9.17 -2.08
N ARG A 13 -3.83 10.12 -2.24
CA ARG A 13 -4.41 10.44 -3.55
C ARG A 13 -3.36 11.03 -4.50
N THR A 14 -2.47 11.88 -4.00
CA THR A 14 -1.39 12.50 -4.78
C THR A 14 -0.39 11.45 -5.23
N VAL A 15 0.03 10.57 -4.32
CA VAL A 15 0.90 9.43 -4.65
C VAL A 15 0.20 8.48 -5.63
N GLY A 16 -1.11 8.23 -5.48
CA GLY A 16 -1.88 7.42 -6.42
C GLY A 16 -1.82 7.95 -7.85
N ILE A 17 -1.91 9.27 -8.05
CA ILE A 17 -1.73 9.88 -9.38
C ILE A 17 -0.31 9.66 -9.92
N ALA A 18 0.70 9.78 -9.06
CA ALA A 18 2.08 9.51 -9.45
C ALA A 18 2.28 8.04 -9.86
N MET A 19 1.66 7.10 -9.13
CA MET A 19 1.66 5.66 -9.47
C MET A 19 1.05 5.40 -10.85
N GLU A 20 -0.11 6.00 -11.16
CA GLU A 20 -0.71 5.85 -12.49
C GLU A 20 0.17 6.46 -13.59
N THR A 21 0.85 7.56 -13.31
CA THR A 21 1.75 8.19 -14.29
C THR A 21 3.00 7.34 -14.51
N TYR A 22 3.58 6.78 -13.45
CA TYR A 22 4.67 5.81 -13.54
C TYR A 22 4.26 4.60 -14.39
N PHE A 23 3.04 4.08 -14.18
CA PHE A 23 2.52 2.97 -14.98
C PHE A 23 2.44 3.30 -16.48
N LEU A 24 2.10 4.52 -16.87
CA LEU A 24 2.06 4.92 -18.28
C LEU A 24 3.44 4.88 -18.95
N ASP A 25 4.51 5.16 -18.20
CA ASP A 25 5.87 5.20 -18.74
C ASP A 25 6.54 3.81 -18.73
N PHE A 26 6.26 2.98 -17.71
CA PHE A 26 6.95 1.72 -17.49
C PHE A 26 6.09 0.48 -17.76
N ASP A 27 4.77 0.64 -17.92
CA ASP A 27 3.81 -0.46 -18.08
C ASP A 27 3.96 -1.50 -16.95
N MET A 28 4.12 -0.96 -15.73
CA MET A 28 4.12 -1.63 -14.43
C MET A 28 4.16 -0.58 -13.31
N TYR A 29 3.73 -0.94 -12.10
CA TYR A 29 3.93 -0.10 -10.91
C TYR A 29 5.34 -0.29 -10.31
N PRO A 30 5.83 0.65 -9.47
CA PRO A 30 7.01 0.43 -8.64
C PRO A 30 6.87 -0.81 -7.75
N PRO A 31 7.98 -1.45 -7.33
CA PRO A 31 7.94 -2.57 -6.38
C PRO A 31 7.44 -2.13 -5.01
N ASP A 32 7.28 -3.07 -4.07
CA ASP A 32 6.84 -2.80 -2.70
C ASP A 32 7.63 -1.71 -1.98
N HIS A 33 7.03 -1.15 -0.93
CA HIS A 33 7.73 -0.23 -0.05
C HIS A 33 7.40 -0.47 1.42
N ASP A 34 8.43 -0.85 2.18
CA ASP A 34 8.41 -0.91 3.64
C ASP A 34 9.11 0.33 4.22
N PRO A 35 8.46 1.11 5.11
CA PRO A 35 9.09 2.26 5.75
C PRO A 35 10.27 1.87 6.65
N SER A 36 10.32 0.66 7.18
CA SER A 36 11.31 0.25 8.18
C SER A 36 12.61 -0.31 7.59
N THR A 37 12.63 -0.62 6.30
CA THR A 37 13.80 -1.25 5.69
C THR A 37 14.19 -0.61 4.35
N LEU A 38 15.46 -0.25 4.20
CA LEU A 38 16.07 -0.02 2.89
C LEU A 38 16.42 -1.37 2.23
N THR A 39 15.57 -2.38 2.40
CA THR A 39 15.77 -3.70 1.80
C THR A 39 15.70 -3.56 0.28
N VAL A 40 16.62 -4.25 -0.39
CA VAL A 40 16.65 -4.26 -1.86
C VAL A 40 15.38 -4.94 -2.36
N GLY A 41 14.48 -4.15 -2.94
CA GLY A 41 13.18 -4.63 -3.40
C GLY A 41 11.99 -3.92 -2.75
N GLU A 42 12.18 -3.30 -1.58
CA GLU A 42 11.12 -2.68 -0.76
C GLU A 42 11.28 -1.15 -0.73
N ASN A 43 11.76 -0.58 -1.83
CA ASN A 43 12.05 0.85 -1.98
C ASN A 43 11.17 1.54 -3.04
N GLY A 44 9.97 0.98 -3.27
CA GLY A 44 8.99 1.38 -4.27
C GLY A 44 8.71 2.86 -4.37
N LEU A 45 8.42 3.52 -3.24
CA LEU A 45 8.07 4.94 -3.24
C LEU A 45 9.21 5.81 -3.78
N PHE A 46 10.47 5.45 -3.55
CA PHE A 46 11.61 6.23 -4.06
C PHE A 46 11.64 6.31 -5.59
N TYR A 47 11.09 5.31 -6.29
CA TYR A 47 10.97 5.33 -7.75
C TYR A 47 10.07 6.46 -8.28
N LEU A 48 9.22 7.03 -7.42
CA LEU A 48 8.36 8.16 -7.77
C LEU A 48 9.11 9.51 -7.74
N THR A 49 10.31 9.56 -7.16
CA THR A 49 11.13 10.77 -7.10
C THR A 49 12.41 10.64 -7.94
N SER A 50 12.87 9.42 -8.22
CA SER A 50 14.09 9.13 -8.98
C SER A 50 13.99 7.74 -9.63
N PRO A 51 14.47 7.53 -10.87
CA PRO A 51 15.26 8.46 -11.68
C PRO A 51 14.43 9.50 -12.44
N LEU A 52 13.12 9.27 -12.60
CA LEU A 52 12.18 10.23 -13.17
C LEU A 52 11.29 10.78 -12.06
N GLN A 53 11.08 12.10 -12.06
CA GLN A 53 10.41 12.79 -10.97
C GLN A 53 8.90 12.90 -11.24
N TYR A 54 8.12 12.04 -10.60
CA TYR A 54 6.65 12.10 -10.57
C TYR A 54 6.12 12.88 -9.36
N LEU A 55 6.90 12.87 -8.27
CA LEU A 55 6.69 13.65 -7.06
C LEU A 55 7.92 14.50 -6.78
N THR A 56 7.71 15.71 -6.25
CA THR A 56 8.81 16.58 -5.83
C THR A 56 9.52 16.04 -4.60
N GLU A 57 8.76 15.44 -3.68
CA GLU A 57 9.23 14.76 -2.46
C GLU A 57 8.21 13.69 -2.06
N LEU A 58 8.63 12.73 -1.24
CA LEU A 58 7.73 11.72 -0.67
C LEU A 58 7.00 12.29 0.54
N PRO A 59 5.66 12.19 0.60
CA PRO A 59 4.91 12.65 1.76
C PRO A 59 5.15 11.72 2.95
N GLU A 60 5.15 12.31 4.15
CA GLU A 60 5.22 11.56 5.40
C GLU A 60 3.82 11.17 5.90
N ASP A 61 3.65 9.91 6.30
CA ASP A 61 2.52 9.44 7.09
C ASP A 61 2.61 9.97 8.53
N LEU A 62 1.69 10.88 8.85
CA LEU A 62 1.54 11.49 10.17
C LEU A 62 1.06 10.53 11.27
N PHE A 63 0.71 9.29 10.91
CA PHE A 63 0.29 8.23 11.82
C PHE A 63 1.33 7.12 11.97
N ASN A 64 2.29 7.03 11.07
CA ASN A 64 3.40 6.10 11.20
C ASN A 64 4.39 6.62 12.26
N THR A 65 4.44 5.98 13.43
CA THR A 65 5.31 6.37 14.55
C THR A 65 6.53 5.45 14.72
N GLY A 66 6.86 4.61 13.74
CA GLY A 66 8.03 3.72 13.78
C GLY A 66 7.99 2.69 14.91
N SER A 67 6.79 2.40 15.44
CA SER A 67 6.55 1.50 16.57
C SER A 67 5.74 0.27 16.21
N SER A 68 5.70 -0.11 14.92
CA SER A 68 5.09 -1.32 14.39
C SER A 68 5.89 -2.58 14.77
N GLY A 69 6.07 -2.84 16.06
CA GLY A 69 6.43 -4.17 16.60
C GLY A 69 7.77 -4.80 16.20
N LEU A 70 8.49 -4.28 15.22
CA LEU A 70 9.78 -4.75 14.75
C LEU A 70 10.85 -3.84 15.36
N ASN A 71 11.52 -4.36 16.40
CA ASN A 71 12.64 -3.68 17.07
C ASN A 71 13.91 -3.66 16.20
N ASP A 72 13.81 -3.26 14.93
CA ASP A 72 15.00 -3.05 14.10
C ASP A 72 15.34 -1.57 14.06
N ALA A 73 16.27 -1.26 14.96
CA ALA A 73 17.21 -0.16 14.99
C ALA A 73 17.18 0.82 13.80
N GLY A 74 16.70 2.03 14.09
CA GLY A 74 17.32 3.25 13.56
C GLY A 74 16.49 3.99 12.53
N ASP A 75 16.11 5.19 12.92
CA ASP A 75 15.52 6.29 12.15
C ASP A 75 14.02 6.24 11.87
N GLU A 76 13.41 7.35 12.28
CA GLU A 76 12.01 7.74 12.22
C GLU A 76 11.52 7.87 10.77
N VAL A 77 11.51 6.78 10.02
CA VAL A 77 11.01 6.80 8.67
C VAL A 77 9.48 6.78 8.70
N ARG A 78 8.89 7.94 8.42
CA ARG A 78 7.45 8.16 8.41
C ARG A 78 6.89 8.07 7.01
N TRP A 79 7.35 7.18 6.14
CA TRP A 79 6.69 7.01 4.83
C TRP A 79 5.46 6.13 4.93
N TYR A 80 4.56 6.26 3.95
CA TYR A 80 3.45 5.34 3.77
C TYR A 80 3.99 3.97 3.36
N GLU A 81 3.33 2.92 3.80
CA GLU A 81 3.66 1.56 3.37
C GLU A 81 2.88 1.22 2.09
N MET A 82 3.47 0.36 1.25
CA MET A 82 2.92 0.02 -0.05
C MET A 82 3.14 -1.43 -0.43
N GLY A 83 2.04 -2.11 -0.76
CA GLY A 83 2.06 -3.37 -1.50
C GLY A 83 1.84 -3.12 -3.00
N SER A 84 2.60 -3.76 -3.86
CA SER A 84 2.49 -3.69 -5.31
C SER A 84 3.03 -4.94 -5.98
N THR A 85 2.43 -5.27 -7.12
CA THR A 85 2.95 -6.31 -8.02
C THR A 85 4.21 -5.91 -8.78
N GLY A 86 4.67 -4.66 -8.60
CA GLY A 86 5.88 -4.17 -9.24
C GLY A 86 7.10 -5.00 -8.85
N VAL A 87 8.09 -5.02 -9.74
CA VAL A 87 9.41 -5.58 -9.44
C VAL A 87 10.46 -4.52 -9.71
N PRO A 88 11.63 -4.57 -9.04
CA PRO A 88 12.73 -3.67 -9.35
C PRO A 88 13.04 -3.67 -10.86
N TRP A 89 13.39 -2.50 -11.40
CA TRP A 89 13.60 -2.31 -12.85
C TRP A 89 14.60 -3.31 -13.47
N VAL A 90 15.60 -3.74 -12.70
CA VAL A 90 16.58 -4.77 -13.11
C VAL A 90 15.89 -6.11 -13.41
N ILE A 91 14.88 -6.47 -12.62
CA ILE A 91 14.11 -7.71 -12.75
C ILE A 91 13.03 -7.55 -13.82
N ALA A 92 12.44 -6.36 -13.96
CA ALA A 92 11.41 -6.05 -14.94
C ALA A 92 11.85 -6.32 -16.40
N GLN A 93 13.15 -6.22 -16.69
CA GLN A 93 13.73 -6.56 -18.00
C GLN A 93 13.65 -8.06 -18.33
N ILE A 94 13.40 -8.92 -17.33
CA ILE A 94 13.46 -10.38 -17.43
C ILE A 94 12.08 -11.00 -17.18
N ALA A 95 11.27 -10.40 -16.31
CA ALA A 95 9.91 -10.84 -16.04
C ALA A 95 9.03 -9.64 -15.65
N LYS A 96 7.95 -9.43 -16.40
CA LYS A 96 6.87 -8.50 -16.03
C LYS A 96 5.82 -9.21 -15.19
N PRO A 97 5.18 -8.51 -14.24
CA PRO A 97 4.07 -9.08 -13.49
C PRO A 97 2.85 -9.29 -14.41
N ASN A 98 2.10 -10.37 -14.14
CA ASN A 98 0.88 -10.70 -14.90
C ASN A 98 -0.35 -9.90 -14.46
N VAL A 99 -0.25 -9.22 -13.33
CA VAL A 99 -1.26 -8.33 -12.74
C VAL A 99 -0.51 -7.08 -12.34
N ASN A 100 -1.06 -5.91 -12.63
CA ASN A 100 -0.50 -4.64 -12.21
C ASN A 100 -1.44 -3.99 -11.20
N ALA A 101 -1.11 -4.05 -9.92
CA ALA A 101 -1.90 -3.40 -8.88
C ALA A 101 -1.00 -2.82 -7.79
N TYR A 102 -1.52 -1.84 -7.07
CA TYR A 102 -0.90 -1.33 -5.85
C TYR A 102 -1.95 -1.05 -4.78
N ALA A 103 -1.47 -1.03 -3.55
CA ALA A 103 -2.17 -0.58 -2.37
C ALA A 103 -1.18 0.22 -1.52
N MET A 104 -1.56 1.42 -1.13
CA MET A 104 -0.82 2.24 -0.17
C MET A 104 -1.70 2.54 1.01
N TYR A 105 -1.12 2.63 2.19
CA TYR A 105 -1.90 2.80 3.40
C TYR A 105 -1.16 3.55 4.50
N SER A 106 -1.97 4.04 5.41
CA SER A 106 -1.58 4.59 6.70
C SER A 106 -2.33 3.83 7.78
N THR A 107 -1.63 3.48 8.86
CA THR A 107 -2.20 2.83 10.07
C THR A 107 -3.26 3.70 10.77
N GLY A 108 -3.38 4.96 10.37
CA GLY A 108 -4.46 5.82 10.81
C GLY A 108 -4.43 6.12 12.32
N PRO A 109 -5.54 6.63 12.88
CA PRO A 109 -5.52 7.21 14.22
C PRO A 109 -5.28 6.26 15.40
N ASP A 110 -5.49 4.95 15.23
CA ASP A 110 -5.22 3.96 16.27
C ASP A 110 -3.82 3.34 16.15
N GLY A 111 -3.13 3.55 15.02
CA GLY A 111 -1.73 3.16 14.82
C GLY A 111 -1.53 1.65 14.73
N ASN A 112 -2.61 0.89 14.55
CA ASN A 112 -2.53 -0.54 14.28
C ASN A 112 -2.52 -0.72 12.76
N GLU A 113 -1.73 -1.68 12.29
CA GLU A 113 -1.79 -2.11 10.90
C GLU A 113 -2.93 -3.13 10.75
N ASP A 114 -3.94 -2.75 9.97
CA ASP A 114 -5.10 -3.60 9.67
C ASP A 114 -5.09 -4.09 8.21
N PHE A 115 -3.94 -3.99 7.54
CA PHE A 115 -3.72 -4.43 6.15
C PHE A 115 -2.55 -5.42 6.02
N SER A 116 -2.58 -6.46 6.85
CA SER A 116 -1.56 -7.51 6.89
C SER A 116 -1.38 -8.24 5.54
N ASP A 117 -0.14 -8.71 5.28
CA ASP A 117 0.25 -9.49 4.10
C ASP A 117 0.23 -8.67 2.78
N ASN A 118 0.50 -7.37 2.90
CA ASN A 118 0.60 -6.41 1.80
C ASN A 118 1.68 -6.78 0.76
N ASP A 119 2.77 -7.45 1.15
CA ASP A 119 3.82 -7.98 0.25
C ASP A 119 3.27 -8.95 -0.81
N ASN A 120 2.16 -9.62 -0.50
CA ASN A 120 1.52 -10.55 -1.44
C ASN A 120 0.38 -9.89 -2.24
N TRP A 121 0.24 -8.56 -2.18
CA TRP A 121 -0.81 -7.84 -2.90
C TRP A 121 -0.77 -8.07 -4.43
N PRO A 122 -1.91 -8.16 -5.14
CA PRO A 122 -3.29 -8.30 -4.66
C PRO A 122 -3.70 -9.77 -4.44
N LEU A 123 -2.76 -10.70 -4.55
CA LEU A 123 -3.00 -12.13 -4.77
C LEU A 123 -2.77 -12.98 -3.51
N GLY A 124 -2.47 -12.34 -2.39
CA GLY A 124 -2.18 -12.95 -1.09
C GLY A 124 -3.40 -13.50 -0.38
N THR A 125 -3.16 -14.05 0.81
CA THR A 125 -4.20 -14.60 1.67
C THR A 125 -3.88 -14.31 3.12
N SER A 126 -4.69 -13.48 3.77
CA SER A 126 -4.50 -13.12 5.18
C SER A 126 -5.72 -13.49 6.03
N PRO A 127 -5.53 -14.20 7.16
CA PRO A 127 -6.62 -14.44 8.11
C PRO A 127 -7.25 -13.12 8.57
N PRO A 128 -8.57 -13.08 8.82
CA PRO A 128 -9.54 -14.17 8.73
C PRO A 128 -10.23 -14.26 7.35
N CYS A 129 -9.62 -13.74 6.28
CA CYS A 129 -10.11 -13.93 4.91
C CYS A 129 -9.47 -15.19 4.29
N PRO A 130 -10.10 -16.38 4.37
CA PRO A 130 -9.45 -17.64 3.97
C PRO A 130 -9.14 -17.73 2.47
N ASN A 131 -9.80 -16.92 1.65
CA ASN A 131 -9.73 -16.98 0.19
C ASN A 131 -9.04 -15.77 -0.44
N GLY A 132 -8.58 -14.82 0.35
CA GLY A 132 -8.04 -13.56 -0.16
C GLY A 132 -7.45 -12.69 0.95
N MET A 133 -7.24 -11.43 0.65
CA MET A 133 -6.70 -10.48 1.62
C MET A 133 -7.81 -9.83 2.42
N GLY A 134 -7.54 -9.61 3.70
CA GLY A 134 -8.43 -8.91 4.60
C GLY A 134 -7.92 -7.51 4.92
N TYR A 135 -8.80 -6.51 4.91
CA TYR A 135 -8.47 -5.19 5.46
C TYR A 135 -9.66 -4.47 6.09
N LEU A 136 -9.37 -3.64 7.09
CA LEU A 136 -10.33 -2.73 7.69
C LEU A 136 -10.07 -1.31 7.18
N THR A 137 -11.10 -0.67 6.64
CA THR A 137 -10.97 0.69 6.14
C THR A 137 -11.30 1.71 7.23
N TYR A 138 -10.65 2.87 7.12
CA TYR A 138 -10.87 3.99 8.00
C TYR A 138 -12.35 4.38 8.01
N SER A 139 -12.98 4.25 9.17
CA SER A 139 -14.35 4.70 9.42
C SER A 139 -14.34 5.77 10.51
N PRO A 140 -14.93 6.95 10.27
CA PRO A 140 -14.98 8.01 11.26
C PRO A 140 -16.00 7.68 12.36
N THR A 141 -15.66 6.79 13.30
CA THR A 141 -16.51 6.53 14.47
C THR A 141 -16.38 7.70 15.46
N ASN A 142 -17.43 8.52 15.56
CA ASN A 142 -17.43 9.80 16.31
C ASN A 142 -16.38 10.83 15.86
N GLY A 143 -15.88 10.70 14.64
CA GLY A 143 -15.10 11.73 13.96
C GLY A 143 -13.66 11.93 14.45
N THR A 144 -13.09 11.03 15.25
CA THR A 144 -11.66 11.07 15.62
C THR A 144 -11.03 9.70 15.88
N LYS A 145 -11.78 8.59 15.86
CA LYS A 145 -11.23 7.25 16.08
C LYS A 145 -11.73 6.29 15.00
N SER A 146 -10.82 5.51 14.45
CA SER A 146 -11.08 4.37 13.57
C SER A 146 -10.25 3.20 14.09
N VAL A 147 -10.65 1.98 13.75
CA VAL A 147 -9.90 0.72 13.95
C VAL A 147 -9.58 0.15 12.57
N GLY A 148 -8.95 0.97 11.72
CA GLY A 148 -8.84 0.63 10.32
C GLY A 148 -8.10 1.70 9.57
N ASP A 149 -7.39 1.23 8.55
CA ASP A 149 -6.37 1.97 7.84
C ASP A 149 -6.96 2.94 6.82
N ILE A 150 -6.19 3.98 6.50
CA ILE A 150 -6.52 4.87 5.41
C ILE A 150 -5.84 4.30 4.17
N LEU A 151 -6.60 3.67 3.27
CA LEU A 151 -6.06 3.04 2.05
C LEU A 151 -6.30 3.86 0.79
N GLN A 152 -5.37 3.73 -0.15
CA GLN A 152 -5.52 4.06 -1.56
C GLN A 152 -5.12 2.84 -2.40
N LEU A 153 -6.05 2.36 -3.21
CA LEU A 153 -5.87 1.19 -4.07
C LEU A 153 -5.90 1.63 -5.54
N GLY A 154 -5.17 0.95 -6.42
CA GLY A 154 -5.18 1.23 -7.85
C GLY A 154 -4.62 0.12 -8.74
N GLY A 155 -4.80 0.29 -10.04
CA GLY A 155 -4.56 -0.75 -11.05
C GLY A 155 -5.61 -1.85 -11.06
N GLU A 156 -5.17 -3.07 -11.35
CA GLU A 156 -5.98 -4.28 -11.51
C GLU A 156 -6.35 -4.92 -10.16
N VAL A 157 -6.71 -4.10 -9.17
CA VAL A 157 -7.06 -4.56 -7.80
C VAL A 157 -8.15 -5.62 -7.81
N THR A 158 -9.06 -5.62 -8.79
CA THR A 158 -10.10 -6.66 -8.87
C THR A 158 -9.58 -8.07 -9.22
N ALA A 159 -8.28 -8.22 -9.51
CA ALA A 159 -7.63 -9.52 -9.67
C ALA A 159 -7.46 -10.28 -8.34
N GLY A 160 -7.45 -9.59 -7.20
CA GLY A 160 -7.41 -10.23 -5.89
C GLY A 160 -8.80 -10.62 -5.36
N TRP A 161 -8.83 -11.43 -4.30
CA TRP A 161 -10.04 -11.67 -3.49
C TRP A 161 -9.95 -10.92 -2.18
N TYR A 162 -11.06 -10.36 -1.70
CA TYR A 162 -11.03 -9.50 -0.51
C TYR A 162 -12.18 -9.70 0.46
N CYS A 163 -11.84 -9.57 1.73
CA CYS A 163 -12.79 -9.38 2.81
C CYS A 163 -12.59 -7.98 3.41
N VAL A 164 -13.60 -7.12 3.30
CA VAL A 164 -13.50 -5.70 3.71
C VAL A 164 -14.48 -5.43 4.86
N ASP A 165 -14.05 -4.60 5.83
CA ASP A 165 -14.89 -4.05 6.90
C ASP A 165 -15.79 -5.08 7.61
N ARG A 166 -15.21 -5.82 8.57
CA ARG A 166 -15.82 -6.98 9.27
C ARG A 166 -15.93 -8.23 8.42
N TRP A 167 -14.93 -8.43 7.55
CA TRP A 167 -14.72 -9.68 6.83
C TRP A 167 -15.87 -10.07 5.90
N LYS A 168 -16.64 -9.08 5.46
CA LYS A 168 -17.62 -9.31 4.42
C LYS A 168 -16.85 -9.51 3.13
N GLU A 169 -17.03 -10.65 2.47
CA GLU A 169 -16.42 -10.90 1.16
C GLU A 169 -17.02 -9.93 0.16
N VAL A 170 -16.18 -9.11 -0.51
CA VAL A 170 -16.68 -8.00 -1.34
C VAL A 170 -16.34 -8.18 -2.81
N MET A 171 -15.14 -8.66 -3.19
CA MET A 171 -14.75 -8.69 -4.61
C MET A 171 -13.66 -9.73 -4.91
N GLY A 172 -13.64 -10.21 -6.17
CA GLY A 172 -12.46 -10.77 -6.82
C GLY A 172 -12.73 -11.62 -8.07
N ARG A 173 -11.87 -11.49 -9.08
CA ARG A 173 -11.80 -12.41 -10.24
C ARG A 173 -10.35 -12.89 -10.36
N ASP A 174 -9.90 -13.70 -9.40
CA ASP A 174 -8.53 -14.24 -9.43
C ASP A 174 -8.32 -15.09 -10.69
N PRO A 175 -7.44 -14.66 -11.62
CA PRO A 175 -7.19 -15.38 -12.85
C PRO A 175 -6.60 -16.79 -12.62
N ARG A 176 -6.09 -17.07 -11.42
CA ARG A 176 -5.59 -18.40 -11.01
C ARG A 176 -6.71 -19.35 -10.60
N ARG A 177 -7.90 -18.85 -10.24
CA ARG A 177 -9.02 -19.66 -9.74
C ARG A 177 -10.10 -19.75 -10.83
N ARG A 178 -10.24 -20.92 -11.44
CA ARG A 178 -11.28 -21.24 -12.44
C ARG A 178 -12.63 -21.51 -11.81
#